data_AF-A0AAD5E070-F1
#
_entry.id   AF-A0AAD5E070-F1
#
_cell.length_a   1.000
_cell.length_b   1.000
_cell.length_c   1.000
_cell.angle_alpha   90.00
_cell.angle_beta   90.00
_cell.angle_gamma   90.00
#
_symmetry.space_group_name_H-M   'P 1'
#
loop_
_entity.id
_entity.type
_entity.pdbx_description
1 polymer ?
#
loop_
_entity_poly.entity_id
_entity_poly.type
_entity_poly.pdbx_seq_one_letter_code
_entity_poly.pdbx_strand_id
1 'polypeptide(L)' 'MSTISASVRLTERNDAETRQLRQSAADALQSYSVLALHSLADNEPPAMTRIRMLRYLTGIPQTSFSSKRRESLRR' A
#
# COMPACT_ATOMS: atom_id res chain seq x y z
N MET A 1 -18.19 -32.66 -11.05
CA MET A 1 -17.16 -31.72 -11.56
C MET A 1 -17.52 -30.32 -11.04
N SER A 2 -16.96 -29.91 -9.90
CA SER A 2 -17.28 -28.63 -9.24
C SER A 2 -15.99 -27.85 -8.97
N THR A 3 -15.52 -27.10 -9.97
CA THR A 3 -14.31 -26.27 -9.88
C THR A 3 -14.59 -24.77 -9.99
N ILE A 4 -15.84 -24.37 -10.27
CA ILE A 4 -16.19 -22.96 -10.52
C ILE A 4 -16.25 -22.13 -9.22
N SER A 5 -16.58 -22.75 -8.08
CA SER A 5 -16.76 -22.02 -6.80
C SER A 5 -15.45 -21.53 -6.15
N ALA A 6 -14.29 -22.08 -6.52
CA ALA A 6 -13.01 -21.65 -5.96
C ALA A 6 -12.54 -20.32 -6.57
N SER A 7 -12.74 -20.14 -7.89
CA SER A 7 -12.32 -18.93 -8.60
C SER A 7 -13.11 -17.69 -8.15
N VAL A 8 -14.42 -17.82 -7.91
CA VAL A 8 -15.26 -16.68 -7.47
C VAL A 8 -14.82 -16.14 -6.09
N ARG A 9 -14.51 -17.04 -5.15
CA ARG A 9 -14.05 -16.66 -3.80
C ARG A 9 -12.68 -15.98 -3.79
N LEU A 10 -11.82 -16.31 -4.75
CA LEU A 10 -10.50 -15.67 -4.91
C LEU A 10 -10.66 -14.24 -5.42
N THR A 11 -11.57 -14.00 -6.37
CA THR A 11 -11.87 -12.67 -6.89
C THR A 11 -12.46 -11.77 -5.80
N GLU A 12 -13.45 -12.26 -5.05
CA GLU A 12 -14.08 -11.52 -3.95
C GLU A 12 -13.08 -11.14 -2.84
N ARG A 13 -12.12 -12.03 -2.54
CA ARG A 13 -11.06 -11.74 -1.56
C ARG A 13 -10.12 -10.63 -2.04
N ASN A 14 -9.72 -10.67 -3.31
CA ASN A 14 -8.87 -9.61 -3.90
C ASN A 14 -9.60 -8.26 -3.89
N ASP A 15 -10.90 -8.24 -4.16
CA ASP A 15 -11.71 -7.02 -4.11
C ASP A 15 -11.85 -6.47 -2.69
N ALA A 16 -11.98 -7.35 -1.69
CA ALA A 16 -12.03 -6.95 -0.28
C ALA A 16 -10.68 -6.38 0.21
N GLU A 17 -9.57 -7.02 -0.14
CA GLU A 17 -8.23 -6.59 0.24
C GLU A 17 -7.88 -5.24 -0.40
N THR A 18 -8.16 -5.08 -1.70
CA THR A 18 -7.93 -3.81 -2.40
C THR A 18 -8.79 -2.68 -1.83
N ARG A 19 -10.02 -2.97 -1.40
CA ARG A 19 -10.89 -2.00 -0.71
C ARG A 19 -10.31 -1.58 0.65
N GLN A 20 -9.82 -2.53 1.45
CA GLN A 20 -9.19 -2.23 2.73
C GLN A 20 -7.94 -1.37 2.55
N LEU A 21 -7.13 -1.68 1.54
CA LEU A 21 -5.92 -0.92 1.22
C LEU A 21 -6.23 0.53 0.83
N ARG A 22 -7.28 0.73 0.02
CA ARG A 22 -7.76 2.08 -0.33
C ARG A 22 -8.28 2.83 0.89
N GLN A 23 -9.03 2.17 1.78
CA GLN A 23 -9.52 2.82 3.00
C GLN A 23 -8.36 3.25 3.90
N SER A 24 -7.40 2.37 4.15
CA SER A 24 -6.20 2.68 4.93
C SER A 24 -5.41 3.85 4.33
N ALA A 25 -5.29 3.88 2.99
CA ALA A 25 -4.66 5.00 2.30
C ALA A 25 -5.44 6.32 2.45
N ALA A 26 -6.76 6.29 2.42
CA ALA A 26 -7.60 7.47 2.67
C ALA A 26 -7.42 7.99 4.11
N ASP A 27 -7.45 7.10 5.09
CA ASP A 27 -7.30 7.44 6.50
C ASP A 27 -5.92 8.08 6.78
N ALA A 28 -4.87 7.51 6.19
CA ALA A 28 -3.52 8.05 6.27
C ALA A 28 -3.39 9.44 5.60
N LEU A 29 -4.13 9.72 4.52
CA LEU A 29 -4.07 11.02 3.86
C LEU A 29 -4.85 12.12 4.60
N GLN A 30 -5.91 11.73 5.32
CA GLN A 30 -6.72 12.65 6.13
C GLN A 30 -6.03 13.00 7.45
N SER A 31 -5.34 12.05 8.08
CA SER A 31 -4.71 12.25 9.39
C SER A 31 -3.18 12.21 9.32
N TYR A 32 -2.54 13.33 9.68
CA TYR A 32 -1.08 13.42 9.68
C TYR A 32 -0.42 12.44 10.66
N SER A 33 -1.05 12.16 11.82
CA SER A 33 -0.49 11.21 12.79
C SER A 33 -0.42 9.79 12.21
N VAL A 34 -1.47 9.37 11.49
CA VAL A 34 -1.52 8.07 10.80
C VAL A 34 -0.48 8.02 9.69
N LEU A 35 -0.37 9.07 8.88
CA LEU A 35 0.66 9.18 7.85
C LEU A 35 2.08 9.06 8.42
N ALA A 36 2.34 9.73 9.55
CA ALA A 36 3.64 9.73 10.21
C ALA A 36 4.00 8.33 10.73
N LEU A 37 3.03 7.57 11.25
CA LEU A 37 3.25 6.18 11.66
C LEU A 37 3.69 5.31 10.47
N HIS A 38 3.03 5.44 9.31
CA HIS A 38 3.44 4.73 8.10
C HIS A 38 4.85 5.16 7.63
N SER A 39 5.12 6.47 7.65
CA SER A 39 6.43 7.04 7.30
C SER A 39 7.56 6.50 8.19
N LEU A 40 7.33 6.38 9.49
CA LEU A 40 8.28 5.80 10.44
C LEU A 40 8.46 4.29 10.21
N ALA A 41 7.36 3.56 10.03
CA ALA A 41 7.39 2.11 9.79
C ALA A 41 8.15 1.75 8.51
N ASP A 42 7.95 2.53 7.45
CA ASP A 42 8.60 2.34 6.15
C ASP A 42 9.99 3.00 6.05
N ASN A 43 10.41 3.75 7.09
CA ASN A 43 11.61 4.59 7.07
C ASN A 43 11.69 5.49 5.83
N GLU A 44 10.55 6.06 5.46
CA GLU A 44 10.41 6.97 4.32
C GLU A 44 10.03 8.37 4.80
N PRO A 45 10.39 9.43 4.07
CA PRO A 45 9.86 10.75 4.35
C PRO A 45 8.33 10.77 4.27
N PRO A 46 7.63 11.57 5.11
CA PRO A 46 6.17 11.68 5.07
C PRO A 46 5.62 12.04 3.68
N ALA A 47 6.36 12.85 2.91
CA ALA A 47 6.00 13.19 1.54
C ALA A 47 5.97 11.97 0.60
N MET A 48 6.94 11.06 0.71
CA MET A 48 6.96 9.83 -0.10
C MET A 48 5.82 8.89 0.29
N THR A 49 5.57 8.77 1.60
CA THR A 49 4.44 8.00 2.13
C THR A 49 3.11 8.56 1.61
N ARG A 50 2.94 9.90 1.60
CA ARG A 50 1.75 10.56 1.07
C ARG A 50 1.52 10.23 -0.40
N ILE A 51 2.58 10.31 -1.20
CA ILE A 51 2.51 9.99 -2.64
C ILE A 51 2.16 8.51 -2.84
N ARG A 52 2.75 7.61 -2.05
CA ARG A 52 2.43 6.16 -2.06
C ARG A 52 0.95 5.92 -1.75
N MET A 53 0.40 6.53 -0.69
CA MET A 53 -1.02 6.41 -0.35
C MET A 53 -1.94 6.98 -1.44
N LEU A 54 -1.58 8.10 -2.06
CA LEU A 54 -2.32 8.66 -3.20
C LEU A 54 -2.36 7.71 -4.40
N ARG A 55 -1.25 7.00 -4.68
CA ARG A 55 -1.21 5.99 -5.74
C ARG A 55 -2.16 4.82 -5.46
N TYR A 56 -2.28 4.37 -4.21
CA TYR A 56 -3.24 3.33 -3.83
C TYR A 56 -4.70 3.74 -4.09
N LEU A 57 -5.04 5.00 -3.83
CA LEU A 57 -6.39 5.51 -4.09
C LEU A 57 -6.69 5.68 -5.58
N THR A 58 -5.72 6.14 -6.35
CA THR A 58 -5.90 6.45 -7.78
C THR A 58 -5.68 5.23 -8.69
N GLY A 59 -5.21 4.10 -8.14
CA GLY A 59 -4.87 2.91 -8.92
C GLY A 59 -3.61 3.09 -9.78
N ILE A 60 -2.83 4.14 -9.53
CA ILE A 60 -1.54 4.34 -10.21
C ILE A 60 -0.57 3.28 -9.68
N PRO A 61 0.22 2.61 -10.55
CA PRO A 61 1.17 1.61 -10.11
C PRO A 61 2.17 2.19 -9.09
N GLN A 62 2.42 1.42 -8.03
CA GLN A 62 3.45 1.75 -7.07
C GLN A 62 4.81 1.65 -7.75
N THR A 63 5.65 2.63 -7.49
CA THR A 63 7.01 2.67 -8.03
C THR A 63 7.93 1.97 -7.04
N SER A 64 8.75 1.05 -7.54
CA SER A 64 9.74 0.31 -6.75
C SER A 64 10.90 1.23 -6.33
N PHE A 65 10.63 2.28 -5.53
CA PHE A 65 11.69 3.11 -4.95
C PHE A 65 12.31 2.48 -3.69
N SER A 66 11.84 1.30 -3.28
CA SER A 66 12.51 0.48 -2.29
C SER A 66 13.80 -0.08 -2.89
N SER A 67 14.96 0.45 -2.48
CA SER A 67 16.12 -0.35 -1.99
C SER A 67 17.51 0.22 -2.30
N LYS A 68 17.71 1.31 -3.07
CA LYS A 68 19.11 1.77 -3.29
C LYS A 68 19.81 2.32 -2.05
N ARG A 69 19.08 2.75 -1.01
CA ARG A 69 19.68 3.23 0.26
C ARG A 69 19.95 2.11 1.29
N ARG A 70 19.36 0.92 1.10
CA ARG A 70 19.57 -0.25 1.99
C ARG A 70 20.89 -0.98 1.71
N GLU A 71 21.39 -0.90 0.48
CA GLU A 71 22.65 -1.54 0.08
C GLU A 71 23.89 -0.81 0.64
N SER A 72 23.83 0.52 0.76
CA SER A 72 24.96 1.35 1.20
C SER A 72 25.19 1.37 2.70
N LEU A 73 24.25 0.88 3.51
CA LEU A 73 24.39 0.77 4.97
C LEU A 73 24.80 -0.64 5.42
N ARG A 74 24.96 -1.57 4.48
CA ARG A 74 25.38 -2.96 4.72
C ARG A 74 26.82 -3.23 4.23
N ARG A 75 27.56 -2.21 3.80
CA ARG A 75 28.98 -2.30 3.45
C ARG A 75 29.85 -1.61 4.48
#